data_AF-A0A450Z0R4-F1
#
_entry.id   AF-A0A450Z0R4-F1
#
_cell.length_a   1.000
_cell.length_b   1.000
_cell.length_c   1.000
_cell.angle_alpha   90.00
_cell.angle_beta   90.00
_cell.angle_gamma   90.00
#
_symmetry.space_group_name_H-M   'P 1'
#
loop_
_entity.id
_entity.type
_entity.pdbx_description
1 polymer ?
#
loop_
_entity_poly.entity_id
_entity_poly.type
_entity_poly.pdbx_seq_one_letter_code
_entity_poly.pdbx_strand_id
1 'polypeptide(L)'
;MTRRFPHAEAEILELGKTLADGLAANTDLFPAPPAPAEAINESLAECQSALDAVVAAKAALKEAVSVKDGKLEALEVGMKKDFRYAEDAVDKDDAKLARIGWSGRHAPTSLAAPGQVRSLHVTAQGEGWLEMDWKKPADGGRVATYRIQRREAGSGPWTLVEIAMETEARIADQARGSRLEYCVVATNKTGEGEMSNTVAVVL
;
A
#
# COMPACT_ATOMS: atom_id res chain seq x y z
N MET A 1 -35.76 9.26 -31.50
CA MET A 1 -34.60 8.71 -30.76
C MET A 1 -33.46 8.58 -31.75
N THR A 2 -32.38 9.36 -31.59
CA THR A 2 -31.18 9.27 -32.43
C THR A 2 -30.35 8.07 -31.98
N ARG A 3 -30.16 7.07 -32.86
CA ARG A 3 -29.17 6.01 -32.61
C ARG A 3 -27.79 6.66 -32.56
N ARG A 4 -27.05 6.39 -31.48
CA ARG A 4 -25.65 6.81 -31.32
C ARG A 4 -24.74 5.74 -31.91
N PHE A 5 -23.64 6.15 -32.53
CA PHE A 5 -22.63 5.22 -33.05
C PHE A 5 -21.93 4.49 -31.88
N PRO A 6 -21.70 3.16 -31.97
CA PRO A 6 -21.04 2.41 -30.90
C PRO A 6 -19.56 2.80 -30.78
N HIS A 7 -19.02 2.67 -29.56
CA HIS A 7 -17.61 2.95 -29.29
C HIS A 7 -16.84 1.72 -28.81
N ALA A 8 -17.52 0.64 -28.46
CA ALA A 8 -16.88 -0.62 -28.13
C ALA A 8 -16.40 -1.32 -29.41
N GLU A 9 -15.18 -1.83 -29.39
CA GLU A 9 -14.53 -2.48 -30.53
C GLU A 9 -15.37 -3.63 -31.13
N ALA A 10 -15.88 -4.52 -30.27
CA ALA A 10 -16.75 -5.61 -30.70
C ALA A 10 -18.05 -5.12 -31.34
N GLU A 11 -18.66 -4.06 -30.79
CA GLU A 11 -19.90 -3.48 -31.34
C GLU A 11 -19.67 -2.78 -32.69
N ILE A 12 -18.49 -2.17 -32.88
CA ILE A 12 -18.11 -1.53 -34.15
C ILE A 12 -17.92 -2.60 -35.24
N LEU A 13 -17.24 -3.70 -34.94
CA LEU A 13 -17.04 -4.80 -35.90
C LEU A 13 -18.36 -5.47 -36.29
N GLU A 14 -19.24 -5.73 -35.32
CA GLU A 14 -20.56 -6.32 -35.60
C GLU A 14 -21.47 -5.37 -36.39
N LEU A 15 -21.43 -4.08 -36.08
CA LEU A 15 -22.13 -3.06 -36.87
C LEU A 15 -21.57 -2.98 -38.30
N GLY A 16 -20.25 -3.05 -38.47
CA GLY A 16 -19.59 -3.06 -39.76
C GLY A 16 -20.00 -4.24 -40.64
N LYS A 17 -20.06 -5.46 -40.06
CA LYS A 17 -20.56 -6.65 -40.77
C LYS A 17 -22.02 -6.48 -41.20
N THR A 18 -22.86 -6.05 -40.26
CA THR A 18 -24.29 -5.78 -40.53
C THR A 18 -24.47 -4.72 -41.63
N LEU A 19 -23.60 -3.71 -41.66
CA LEU A 19 -23.60 -2.68 -42.69
C LEU A 19 -23.22 -3.24 -44.06
N ALA A 20 -22.14 -4.03 -44.14
CA ALA A 20 -21.71 -4.67 -45.39
C ALA A 20 -22.80 -5.59 -45.95
N ASP A 21 -23.35 -6.47 -45.11
CA ASP A 21 -24.42 -7.40 -45.49
C ASP A 21 -25.69 -6.65 -45.92
N GLY A 22 -26.05 -5.60 -45.17
CA GLY A 22 -27.22 -4.77 -45.47
C GLY A 22 -27.12 -4.02 -46.79
N LEU A 23 -25.94 -3.45 -47.10
CA LEU A 23 -25.68 -2.77 -48.37
C LEU A 23 -25.65 -3.75 -49.55
N ALA A 24 -25.09 -4.95 -49.36
CA ALA A 24 -25.07 -5.99 -50.39
C ALA A 24 -26.47 -6.53 -50.70
N ALA A 25 -27.33 -6.68 -49.69
CA ALA A 25 -28.67 -7.23 -49.85
C ALA A 25 -29.73 -6.22 -50.38
N ASN A 26 -29.46 -4.91 -50.30
CA ASN A 26 -30.44 -3.86 -50.59
C ASN A 26 -29.93 -2.83 -51.62
N THR A 27 -29.41 -3.31 -52.75
CA THR A 27 -28.85 -2.46 -53.82
C THR A 27 -29.86 -1.49 -54.43
N ASP A 28 -31.15 -1.83 -54.43
CA ASP A 28 -32.21 -0.97 -54.96
C ASP A 28 -32.47 0.27 -54.08
N LEU A 29 -32.25 0.13 -52.76
CA LEU A 29 -32.43 1.21 -51.79
C LEU A 29 -31.15 2.06 -51.66
N PHE A 30 -29.99 1.44 -51.86
CA PHE A 30 -28.68 2.07 -51.75
C PHE A 30 -27.85 1.82 -53.02
N PRO A 31 -28.16 2.50 -54.13
CA PRO A 31 -27.58 2.18 -55.44
C PRO A 31 -26.12 2.64 -55.61
N ALA A 32 -25.67 3.62 -54.83
CA ALA A 32 -24.31 4.17 -54.92
C ALA A 32 -23.75 4.52 -53.52
N PRO A 33 -23.49 3.50 -52.68
CA PRO A 33 -22.89 3.75 -51.38
C PRO A 33 -21.45 4.28 -51.54
N PRO A 34 -20.98 5.19 -50.66
CA PRO A 34 -19.62 5.73 -50.73
C PRO A 34 -18.50 4.68 -50.67
N ALA A 35 -18.75 3.55 -49.99
CA ALA A 35 -17.90 2.37 -50.02
C ALA A 35 -18.77 1.14 -50.35
N PRO A 36 -18.37 0.29 -51.30
CA PRO A 36 -19.09 -0.95 -51.57
C PRO A 36 -18.91 -1.94 -50.41
N ALA A 37 -19.85 -2.89 -50.29
CA ALA A 37 -19.83 -3.91 -49.24
C ALA A 37 -18.52 -4.72 -49.21
N GLU A 38 -17.93 -5.00 -50.37
CA GLU A 38 -16.66 -5.71 -50.49
C GLU A 38 -15.51 -4.96 -49.81
N ALA A 39 -15.38 -3.66 -50.04
CA ALA A 39 -14.35 -2.83 -49.40
C ALA A 39 -14.52 -2.74 -47.88
N ILE A 40 -15.78 -2.75 -47.40
CA ILE A 40 -16.07 -2.78 -45.95
C ILE A 40 -15.65 -4.13 -45.36
N ASN A 41 -15.91 -5.24 -46.06
CA ASN A 41 -15.49 -6.58 -45.64
C ASN A 41 -13.97 -6.75 -45.64
N GLU A 42 -13.27 -6.18 -46.62
CA GLU A 42 -11.79 -6.13 -46.63
C GLU A 42 -11.26 -5.38 -45.40
N SER A 43 -11.83 -4.20 -45.10
CA SER A 43 -11.45 -3.42 -43.92
C SER A 43 -11.71 -4.18 -42.60
N LEU A 44 -12.81 -4.95 -42.53
CA LEU A 44 -13.11 -5.79 -41.36
C LEU A 44 -12.13 -6.95 -41.22
N ALA A 45 -11.70 -7.57 -42.33
CA ALA A 45 -10.71 -8.64 -42.34
C ALA A 45 -9.33 -8.13 -41.88
N GLU A 46 -8.93 -6.93 -42.34
CA GLU A 46 -7.70 -6.27 -41.87
C GLU A 46 -7.75 -5.99 -40.37
N CYS A 47 -8.87 -5.44 -39.87
CA CYS A 47 -9.08 -5.22 -38.44
C CYS A 47 -8.97 -6.53 -37.65
N GLN A 48 -9.63 -7.60 -38.10
CA GLN A 48 -9.56 -8.89 -37.42
C GLN A 48 -8.13 -9.46 -37.41
N SER A 49 -7.41 -9.37 -38.53
CA SER A 49 -6.02 -9.80 -38.60
C SER A 49 -5.12 -9.04 -37.62
N ALA A 50 -5.37 -7.74 -37.40
CA ALA A 50 -4.65 -6.94 -36.41
C ALA A 50 -4.97 -7.39 -34.97
N LEU A 51 -6.24 -7.72 -34.68
CA LEU A 51 -6.63 -8.24 -33.37
C LEU A 51 -5.99 -9.58 -33.07
N ASP A 52 -5.97 -10.49 -34.04
CA ASP A 52 -5.32 -11.79 -33.89
C ASP A 52 -3.81 -11.65 -33.67
N ALA A 53 -3.16 -10.69 -34.34
CA ALA A 53 -1.76 -10.36 -34.10
C ALA A 53 -1.51 -9.84 -32.68
N VAL A 54 -2.42 -9.01 -32.12
CA VAL A 54 -2.33 -8.56 -30.72
C VAL A 54 -2.47 -9.73 -29.75
N VAL A 55 -3.38 -10.67 -30.02
CA VAL A 55 -3.56 -11.86 -29.19
C VAL A 55 -2.30 -12.74 -29.23
N ALA A 56 -1.72 -12.96 -30.42
CA ALA A 56 -0.47 -13.70 -30.57
C ALA A 56 0.69 -13.01 -29.84
N ALA A 57 0.81 -11.68 -29.93
CA ALA A 57 1.84 -10.92 -29.23
C ALA A 57 1.69 -11.01 -27.69
N LYS A 58 0.46 -10.96 -27.18
CA LYS A 58 0.19 -11.15 -25.74
C LYS A 58 0.55 -12.57 -25.27
N ALA A 59 0.24 -13.58 -26.08
CA ALA A 59 0.62 -14.97 -25.79
C ALA A 59 2.15 -15.13 -25.76
N ALA A 60 2.85 -14.58 -26.76
CA ALA A 60 4.31 -14.59 -26.82
C ALA A 60 4.96 -13.86 -25.64
N LEU A 61 4.42 -12.71 -25.23
CA LEU A 61 4.88 -11.98 -24.04
C LEU A 61 4.75 -12.83 -22.78
N LYS A 62 3.59 -13.48 -22.60
CA LYS A 62 3.34 -14.36 -21.44
C LYS A 62 4.37 -15.49 -21.37
N GLU A 63 4.66 -16.14 -22.50
CA GLU A 63 5.67 -17.19 -22.57
C GLU A 63 7.08 -16.64 -22.24
N ALA A 64 7.45 -15.52 -22.84
CA ALA A 64 8.73 -14.87 -22.57
C ALA A 64 8.91 -14.50 -21.09
N VAL A 65 7.85 -14.04 -20.43
CA VAL A 65 7.84 -13.76 -19.00
C VAL A 65 8.04 -15.04 -18.19
N SER A 66 7.31 -16.12 -18.51
CA SER A 66 7.47 -17.41 -17.82
C SER A 66 8.88 -17.97 -17.96
N VAL A 67 9.49 -17.85 -19.15
CA VAL A 67 10.87 -18.28 -19.39
C VAL A 67 11.86 -17.44 -18.56
N LYS A 68 11.65 -16.12 -18.51
CA LYS A 68 12.48 -15.20 -17.72
C LYS A 68 12.36 -15.51 -16.23
N ASP A 69 11.14 -15.76 -15.74
CA ASP A 69 10.90 -16.11 -14.33
C ASP A 69 11.57 -17.45 -13.97
N GLY A 70 11.44 -18.49 -14.80
CA GLY A 70 12.13 -19.77 -14.58
C GLY A 70 13.65 -19.66 -14.56
N LYS A 71 14.24 -18.79 -15.40
CA LYS A 71 15.69 -18.50 -15.34
C LYS A 71 16.10 -17.78 -14.06
N LEU A 72 15.27 -16.87 -13.58
CA LEU A 72 15.51 -16.14 -12.33
C LEU A 72 15.44 -17.10 -11.12
N GLU A 73 14.45 -18.00 -11.09
CA GLU A 73 14.34 -19.04 -10.08
C GLU A 73 15.56 -19.97 -10.06
N ALA A 74 16.02 -20.41 -11.24
CA ALA A 74 17.22 -21.23 -11.35
C ALA A 74 18.47 -20.52 -10.84
N LEU A 75 18.62 -19.22 -11.13
CA LEU A 75 19.70 -18.39 -10.60
C LEU A 75 19.62 -18.27 -9.08
N GLU A 76 18.42 -18.00 -8.54
CA GLU A 76 18.20 -17.87 -7.10
C GLU A 76 18.56 -19.17 -6.35
N VAL A 77 18.17 -20.32 -6.88
CA VAL A 77 18.53 -21.63 -6.32
C VAL A 77 20.04 -21.83 -6.29
N GLY A 78 20.74 -21.45 -7.36
CA GLY A 78 22.21 -21.48 -7.41
C GLY A 78 22.84 -20.56 -6.37
N MET A 79 22.45 -19.28 -6.36
CA MET A 79 22.98 -18.28 -5.42
C MET A 79 22.74 -18.68 -3.95
N LYS A 80 21.58 -19.22 -3.62
CA LYS A 80 21.29 -19.72 -2.26
C LYS A 80 22.26 -20.83 -1.84
N LYS A 81 22.60 -21.74 -2.75
CA LYS A 81 23.59 -22.80 -2.48
C LYS A 81 24.97 -22.21 -2.26
N ASP A 82 25.36 -21.24 -3.09
CA ASP A 82 26.67 -20.58 -2.99
C ASP A 82 26.81 -19.77 -1.70
N PHE A 83 25.76 -19.03 -1.29
CA PHE A 83 25.75 -18.32 -0.02
C PHE A 83 25.81 -19.26 1.17
N ARG A 84 25.10 -20.40 1.12
CA ARG A 84 25.19 -21.41 2.20
C ARG A 84 26.60 -21.97 2.32
N TYR A 85 27.23 -22.29 1.20
CA TYR A 85 28.64 -22.69 1.18
C TYR A 85 29.54 -21.60 1.78
N ALA A 86 29.34 -20.33 1.40
CA ALA A 86 30.13 -19.22 1.92
C ALA A 86 29.96 -19.06 3.44
N GLU A 87 28.72 -19.14 3.95
CA GLU A 87 28.43 -19.13 5.40
C GLU A 87 29.18 -20.22 6.15
N ASP A 88 29.11 -21.46 5.65
CA ASP A 88 29.77 -22.61 6.27
C ASP A 88 31.31 -22.49 6.19
N ALA A 89 31.86 -21.99 5.08
CA ALA A 89 33.30 -21.85 4.86
C ALA A 89 33.96 -20.80 5.77
N VAL A 90 33.22 -19.77 6.19
CA VAL A 90 33.74 -18.69 7.03
C VAL A 90 33.21 -18.73 8.47
N ASP A 91 32.58 -19.83 8.87
CA ASP A 91 31.93 -19.98 10.18
C ASP A 91 30.99 -18.80 10.52
N LYS A 92 30.25 -18.34 9.51
CA LYS A 92 29.28 -17.23 9.59
C LYS A 92 29.88 -15.88 10.05
N ASP A 93 31.19 -15.69 9.85
CA ASP A 93 31.87 -14.41 10.05
C ASP A 93 31.33 -13.33 9.11
N ASP A 94 30.56 -12.41 9.68
CA ASP A 94 29.82 -11.38 8.95
C ASP A 94 30.74 -10.41 8.18
N ALA A 95 31.95 -10.14 8.70
CA ALA A 95 32.91 -9.27 8.03
C ALA A 95 33.48 -9.92 6.76
N LYS A 96 33.58 -11.26 6.73
CA LYS A 96 33.99 -12.01 5.53
C LYS A 96 32.83 -12.16 4.55
N LEU A 97 31.61 -12.39 5.02
CA LEU A 97 30.42 -12.44 4.18
C LEU A 97 30.14 -11.08 3.51
N ALA A 98 30.35 -9.98 4.22
CA ALA A 98 30.17 -8.64 3.68
C ALA A 98 31.03 -8.36 2.43
N ARG A 99 32.18 -9.04 2.29
CA ARG A 99 33.05 -8.93 1.10
C ARG A 99 32.40 -9.45 -0.18
N ILE A 100 31.42 -10.33 -0.08
CA ILE A 100 30.63 -10.85 -1.21
C ILE A 100 29.22 -10.25 -1.26
N GLY A 101 28.97 -9.17 -0.51
CA GLY A 101 27.65 -8.54 -0.43
C GLY A 101 26.61 -9.39 0.29
N TRP A 102 27.03 -10.40 1.04
CA TRP A 102 26.17 -11.22 1.88
C TRP A 102 26.31 -10.79 3.33
N SER A 103 25.24 -10.87 4.10
CA SER A 103 25.30 -10.78 5.55
C SER A 103 24.67 -12.04 6.10
N GLY A 104 25.23 -12.56 7.20
CA GLY A 104 24.60 -13.63 7.95
C GLY A 104 23.21 -13.24 8.43
N ARG A 105 22.49 -14.19 9.02
CA ARG A 105 21.16 -13.91 9.58
C ARG A 105 21.27 -12.78 10.60
N HIS A 106 20.62 -11.64 10.31
CA HIS A 106 20.32 -10.65 11.33
C HIS A 106 19.65 -11.36 12.50
N ALA A 107 20.23 -11.20 13.70
CA ALA A 107 19.58 -11.66 14.90
C ALA A 107 18.16 -11.07 14.92
N PRO A 108 17.12 -11.86 15.24
CA PRO A 108 15.78 -11.33 15.36
C PRO A 108 15.83 -10.12 16.29
N THR A 109 15.45 -8.95 15.76
CA THR A 109 15.35 -7.75 16.59
C THR A 109 14.35 -8.06 17.69
N SER A 110 14.83 -8.07 18.94
CA SER A 110 13.99 -8.35 20.09
C SER A 110 12.73 -7.49 20.00
N LEU A 111 11.58 -8.15 19.94
CA LEU A 111 10.27 -7.51 19.99
C LEU A 111 10.04 -7.04 21.42
N ALA A 112 10.76 -6.01 21.87
CA ALA A 112 10.54 -5.39 23.17
C ALA A 112 9.31 -4.47 23.11
N ALA A 113 8.64 -4.27 24.25
CA ALA A 113 7.69 -3.17 24.39
C ALA A 113 8.45 -1.82 24.20
N PRO A 114 7.78 -0.76 23.75
CA PRO A 114 8.42 0.55 23.65
C PRO A 114 8.86 1.06 25.03
N GLY A 115 9.91 1.87 25.08
CA GLY A 115 10.31 2.52 26.33
C GLY A 115 9.39 3.68 26.72
N GLN A 116 9.80 4.43 27.73
CA GLN A 116 9.06 5.57 28.26
C GLN A 116 9.01 6.74 27.25
N VAL A 117 7.82 7.31 27.04
CA VAL A 117 7.64 8.56 26.29
C VAL A 117 8.25 9.72 27.07
N ARG A 118 8.95 10.62 26.37
CA ARG A 118 9.74 11.69 26.99
C ARG A 118 9.11 13.06 26.73
N SER A 119 9.39 14.02 27.60
CA SER A 119 9.11 15.44 27.37
C SER A 119 7.65 15.74 27.00
N LEU A 120 6.69 15.05 27.63
CA LEU A 120 5.28 15.38 27.45
C LEU A 120 5.02 16.78 28.02
N HIS A 121 4.43 17.65 27.21
CA HIS A 121 4.02 19.00 27.62
C HIS A 121 2.79 19.46 26.82
N VAL A 122 2.07 20.43 27.38
CA VAL A 122 0.89 21.04 26.74
C VAL A 122 1.38 22.23 25.91
N THR A 123 1.02 22.26 24.64
CA THR A 123 1.40 23.31 23.70
C THR A 123 0.34 24.41 23.62
N ALA A 124 -0.93 24.04 23.67
CA ALA A 124 -2.06 24.97 23.73
C ALA A 124 -3.22 24.38 24.54
N GLN A 125 -4.07 25.25 25.10
CA GLN A 125 -5.27 24.84 25.82
C GLN A 125 -6.38 25.88 25.68
N GLY A 126 -7.63 25.43 25.78
CA GLY A 126 -8.83 26.28 25.84
C GLY A 126 -9.98 25.58 26.54
N GLU A 127 -11.19 26.15 26.45
CA GLU A 127 -12.33 25.63 27.20
C GLU A 127 -12.73 24.19 26.78
N GLY A 128 -12.35 23.20 27.58
CA GLY A 128 -12.64 21.79 27.33
C GLY A 128 -11.78 21.13 26.25
N TRP A 129 -10.66 21.75 25.85
CA TRP A 129 -9.70 21.13 24.92
C TRP A 129 -8.26 21.49 25.26
N LEU A 130 -7.32 20.61 24.90
CA LEU A 130 -5.89 20.92 24.92
C LEU A 130 -5.13 20.19 23.81
N GLU A 131 -3.97 20.74 23.46
CA GLU A 131 -2.99 20.20 22.53
C GLU A 131 -1.71 19.85 23.30
N MET A 132 -1.12 18.70 22.96
CA MET A 132 0.06 18.18 23.65
C MET A 132 1.06 17.63 22.66
N ASP A 133 2.34 17.84 22.98
CA ASP A 133 3.46 17.29 22.24
C ASP A 133 4.39 16.51 23.16
N TRP A 134 5.04 15.49 22.61
CA TRP A 134 6.03 14.68 23.32
C TRP A 134 7.18 14.24 22.41
N LYS A 135 8.13 13.51 22.99
CA LYS A 135 9.25 12.88 22.28
C LYS A 135 9.15 11.37 22.38
N LYS A 136 9.48 10.70 21.29
CA LYS A 136 9.57 9.24 21.24
C LYS A 136 10.53 8.69 22.31
N PRO A 137 10.29 7.44 22.76
CA PRO A 137 11.22 6.74 23.65
C PRO A 137 12.65 6.72 23.11
N ALA A 138 13.62 6.83 24.01
CA ALA A 138 15.04 6.66 23.67
C ALA A 138 15.42 5.18 23.49
N ASP A 139 14.76 4.32 24.27
CA ASP A 139 15.05 2.89 24.39
C ASP A 139 13.77 2.05 24.20
N GLY A 140 13.94 0.73 24.08
CA GLY A 140 12.85 -0.23 23.88
C GLY A 140 12.53 -0.53 22.41
N GLY A 141 11.35 -1.11 22.16
CA GLY A 141 10.91 -1.48 20.82
C GLY A 141 10.31 -0.34 20.00
N ARG A 142 10.18 -0.56 18.68
CA ARG A 142 9.55 0.40 17.75
C ARG A 142 8.10 0.69 18.17
N VAL A 143 7.77 1.97 18.34
CA VAL A 143 6.42 2.43 18.66
C VAL A 143 5.48 2.22 17.47
N ALA A 144 4.26 1.76 17.73
CA ALA A 144 3.19 1.69 16.75
C ALA A 144 2.17 2.84 16.94
N THR A 145 1.71 3.06 18.17
CA THR A 145 0.81 4.17 18.53
C THR A 145 1.11 4.69 19.93
N TYR A 146 0.51 5.83 20.29
CA TYR A 146 0.60 6.48 21.60
C TYR A 146 -0.80 6.55 22.21
N ARG A 147 -0.94 6.05 23.44
CA ARG A 147 -2.20 6.06 24.21
C ARG A 147 -2.14 7.23 25.19
N ILE A 148 -3.01 8.20 24.99
CA ILE A 148 -3.11 9.38 25.86
C ILE A 148 -4.13 9.04 26.94
N GLN A 149 -3.68 9.07 28.19
CA GLN A 149 -4.50 8.73 29.34
C GLN A 149 -4.70 9.95 30.24
N ARG A 150 -5.84 9.97 30.92
CA ARG A 150 -6.25 11.03 31.85
C ARG A 150 -6.71 10.45 33.18
N ARG A 151 -6.44 11.17 34.26
CA ARG A 151 -7.07 10.99 35.57
C ARG A 151 -7.40 12.34 36.23
N GLU A 152 -8.22 12.35 37.27
CA GLU A 152 -8.33 13.52 38.13
C GLU A 152 -7.09 13.61 39.04
N ALA A 153 -6.62 14.82 39.31
CA ALA A 153 -5.39 15.02 40.08
C ALA A 153 -5.50 14.37 41.46
N GLY A 154 -4.62 13.41 41.74
CA GLY A 154 -4.60 12.66 43.00
C GLY A 154 -5.71 11.63 43.18
N SER A 155 -6.56 11.38 42.18
CA SER A 155 -7.75 10.52 42.30
C SER A 155 -8.02 9.69 41.04
N GLY A 156 -8.21 8.38 41.24
CA GLY A 156 -8.81 7.48 40.24
C GLY A 156 -7.85 6.77 39.28
N PRO A 157 -8.36 5.76 38.54
CA PRO A 157 -7.61 5.05 37.53
C PRO A 157 -7.39 5.91 36.28
N TRP A 158 -6.28 5.65 35.57
CA TRP A 158 -6.03 6.24 34.26
C TRP A 158 -7.06 5.76 33.24
N THR A 159 -7.67 6.71 32.53
CA THR A 159 -8.67 6.45 31.48
C THR A 159 -8.10 6.84 30.13
N LEU A 160 -8.25 5.99 29.11
CA LEU A 160 -7.83 6.31 27.74
C LEU A 160 -8.72 7.42 27.20
N VAL A 161 -8.10 8.49 26.69
CA VAL A 161 -8.81 9.63 26.09
C VAL A 161 -8.61 9.64 24.58
N GLU A 162 -7.41 9.35 24.09
CA GLU A 162 -7.10 9.45 22.66
C GLU A 162 -5.97 8.48 22.28
N ILE A 163 -5.91 8.09 21.00
CA ILE A 163 -4.79 7.32 20.43
C ILE A 163 -4.18 8.12 19.29
N ALA A 164 -2.90 8.48 19.43
CA ALA A 164 -2.15 9.20 18.42
C ALA A 164 -1.18 8.28 17.66
N MET A 165 -0.98 8.53 16.37
CA MET A 165 0.07 7.88 15.57
C MET A 165 1.37 8.69 15.54
N GLU A 166 1.27 10.00 15.80
CA GLU A 166 2.37 10.93 15.82
C GLU A 166 2.71 11.36 17.25
N THR A 167 3.73 12.21 17.42
CA THR A 167 4.19 12.68 18.74
C THR A 167 3.49 13.97 19.20
N GLU A 168 2.29 14.20 18.67
CA GLU A 168 1.42 15.34 18.94
C GLU A 168 -0.03 14.87 18.91
N ALA A 169 -0.88 15.51 19.70
CA ALA A 169 -2.32 15.28 19.65
C ALA A 169 -3.13 16.43 20.22
N ARG A 170 -4.32 16.61 19.65
CA ARG A 170 -5.37 17.49 20.18
C ARG A 170 -6.48 16.65 20.79
N ILE A 171 -6.82 16.93 22.04
CA ILE A 171 -7.92 16.27 22.76
C ILE A 171 -9.03 17.28 23.07
N ALA A 172 -10.27 16.91 22.79
CA ALA A 172 -11.48 17.69 23.02
C ALA A 172 -12.38 17.05 24.09
N ASP A 173 -13.49 17.69 24.44
CA ASP A 173 -14.50 17.18 25.38
C ASP A 173 -13.95 16.83 26.77
N GLN A 174 -13.02 17.63 27.26
CA GLN A 174 -12.42 17.46 28.57
C GLN A 174 -13.26 18.11 29.67
N ALA A 175 -13.26 17.49 30.87
CA ALA A 175 -14.00 18.00 32.01
C ALA A 175 -13.47 19.37 32.45
N ARG A 176 -14.39 20.31 32.66
CA ARG A 176 -14.08 21.70 33.04
C ARG A 176 -14.13 21.89 34.54
N GLY A 177 -13.32 22.81 35.06
CA GLY A 177 -13.30 23.20 36.48
C GLY A 177 -12.63 22.19 37.42
N SER A 178 -12.13 21.06 36.89
CA SER A 178 -11.37 20.05 37.63
C SER A 178 -9.90 20.06 37.21
N ARG A 179 -9.02 19.77 38.17
CA ARG A 179 -7.59 19.57 37.87
C ARG A 179 -7.40 18.17 37.31
N LEU A 180 -7.02 18.09 36.04
CA LEU A 180 -6.82 16.85 35.31
C LEU A 180 -5.32 16.59 35.12
N GLU A 181 -4.94 15.32 35.17
CA GLU A 181 -3.57 14.86 34.91
C GLU A 181 -3.56 13.99 33.66
N TYR A 182 -2.57 14.21 32.80
CA TYR A 182 -2.39 13.49 31.54
C TYR A 182 -1.03 12.80 31.48
N CYS A 183 -1.00 11.59 30.93
CA CYS A 183 0.23 10.87 30.57
C CYS A 183 0.07 10.20 29.21
N VAL A 184 1.20 9.86 28.57
CA VAL A 184 1.23 9.17 27.29
C VAL A 184 2.00 7.86 27.42
N VAL A 185 1.42 6.79 26.91
CA VAL A 185 2.00 5.44 26.89
C VAL A 185 2.24 5.02 25.45
N ALA A 186 3.49 4.75 25.08
CA ALA A 186 3.82 4.18 23.78
C ALA A 186 3.45 2.70 23.73
N THR A 187 2.89 2.22 22.62
CA THR A 187 2.46 0.82 22.46
C THR A 187 2.88 0.25 21.12
N ASN A 188 3.16 -1.05 21.09
CA ASN A 188 3.38 -1.84 19.89
C ASN A 188 2.78 -3.25 20.03
N LYS A 189 3.04 -4.13 19.06
CA LYS A 189 2.53 -5.51 19.06
C LYS A 189 2.99 -6.36 20.27
N THR A 190 4.10 -5.99 20.91
CA THR A 190 4.60 -6.69 22.10
C THR A 190 3.85 -6.25 23.35
N GLY A 191 3.46 -4.97 23.44
CA GLY A 191 2.75 -4.46 24.61
C GLY A 191 2.83 -2.95 24.76
N GLU A 192 2.50 -2.50 25.97
CA GLU A 192 2.56 -1.10 26.39
C GLU A 192 3.90 -0.81 27.08
N GLY A 193 4.45 0.37 26.81
CA GLY A 193 5.64 0.90 27.48
C GLY A 193 5.33 1.56 28.81
N GLU A 194 6.35 2.12 29.43
CA GLU A 194 6.19 2.89 30.67
C GLU A 194 5.46 4.23 30.43
N MET A 195 4.68 4.66 31.43
CA MET A 195 4.00 5.96 31.41
C MET A 195 5.01 7.11 31.35
N SER A 196 4.75 8.11 30.53
CA SER A 196 5.52 9.35 30.49
C SER A 196 5.50 10.11 31.83
N ASN A 197 6.21 11.24 31.88
CA ASN A 197 5.93 12.25 32.88
C ASN A 197 4.45 12.68 32.81
N THR A 198 3.89 13.05 33.97
CA THR A 198 2.52 13.54 34.07
C THR A 198 2.47 15.06 33.86
N VAL A 199 1.48 15.55 33.13
CA VAL A 199 1.18 16.97 33.01
C VAL A 199 -0.17 17.27 33.64
N ALA A 200 -0.21 18.25 34.55
CA ALA A 200 -1.45 18.66 35.22
C ALA A 200 -1.98 19.96 34.62
N VAL A 201 -3.28 19.96 34.29
CA VAL A 201 -3.98 21.08 33.64
C VAL A 201 -5.30 21.36 34.35
N VAL A 202 -5.72 22.61 34.35
CA VAL A 202 -7.09 23.03 34.75
C VAL A 202 -7.72 23.68 33.53
N LEU A 203 -8.85 23.15 33.07
CA LEU A 203 -9.58 23.57 31.87
C LEU A 203 -10.92 24.25 32.20
#